data_AF-C0GHR9-F1
#
_entry.id   AF-C0GHR9-F1
#
_cell.length_a   1.000
_cell.length_b   1.000
_cell.length_c   1.000
_cell.angle_alpha   90.00
_cell.angle_beta   90.00
_cell.angle_gamma   90.00
#
_symmetry.space_group_name_H-M   'P 1'
#
loop_
_entity.id
_entity.type
_entity.pdbx_description
1 polymer ?
#
loop_
_entity_poly.entity_id
_entity_poly.type
_entity_poly.pdbx_seq_one_letter_code
_entity_poly.pdbx_strand_id
1 'polypeptide(L)'
;MQKLTDQDIAQCLLKDEKFSCNLINSCIQEAADNNLRRDWQNCLQNSQQMQKQVFDAMNQKGWYSPAKADMQQMSQAQNQFSQNQMQ
;
A
#
# COMPACT_ATOMS: atom_id res chain seq x y z
N MET A 1 -6.57 -12.74 -29.80
CA MET A 1 -6.64 -11.91 -28.58
C MET A 1 -6.38 -12.80 -27.39
N GLN A 2 -5.33 -12.51 -26.62
CA GLN A 2 -5.03 -13.24 -25.39
C GLN A 2 -6.07 -12.82 -24.33
N LYS A 3 -6.76 -13.78 -23.71
CA LYS A 3 -7.73 -13.49 -22.65
C LYS A 3 -6.98 -13.20 -21.36
N LEU A 4 -7.37 -12.12 -20.67
CA LEU A 4 -6.87 -11.84 -19.33
C LEU A 4 -7.29 -12.95 -18.38
N THR A 5 -6.35 -13.41 -17.55
CA THR A 5 -6.65 -14.35 -16.48
C THR A 5 -7.20 -13.62 -15.26
N ASP A 6 -7.88 -14.35 -14.36
CA ASP A 6 -8.29 -13.80 -13.06
C ASP A 6 -7.10 -13.27 -12.26
N GLN A 7 -5.92 -13.88 -12.41
CA GLN A 7 -4.68 -13.41 -11.78
C GLN A 7 -4.22 -12.08 -12.37
N ASP A 8 -4.29 -11.90 -13.69
CA ASP A 8 -3.96 -10.62 -14.33
C ASP A 8 -4.91 -9.51 -13.88
N ILE A 9 -6.21 -9.81 -13.80
CA ILE A 9 -7.22 -8.87 -13.33
C ILE A 9 -6.97 -8.49 -11.88
N ALA A 10 -6.74 -9.47 -11.00
CA ALA A 10 -6.44 -9.23 -9.59
C ALA A 10 -5.14 -8.42 -9.42
N GLN A 11 -4.13 -8.68 -10.26
CA GLN A 11 -2.88 -7.93 -10.25
C GLN A 11 -3.08 -6.47 -10.70
N CYS A 12 -3.94 -6.22 -11.69
CA CYS A 12 -4.35 -4.87 -12.09
C CYS A 12 -5.08 -4.15 -10.94
N LEU A 13 -6.06 -4.79 -10.32
CA LEU A 13 -6.79 -4.23 -9.17
C LEU A 13 -5.84 -3.88 -8.01
N LEU A 14 -4.93 -4.79 -7.65
CA LEU A 14 -3.97 -4.55 -6.58
C LEU A 14 -3.04 -3.36 -6.88
N LYS A 15 -2.66 -3.14 -8.13
CA LYS A 15 -1.84 -2.00 -8.55
C LYS A 15 -2.63 -0.70 -8.48
N ASP A 16 -3.86 -0.72 -8.95
CA ASP A 16 -4.74 0.45 -8.98
C ASP A 16 -5.08 0.94 -7.57
N GLU A 17 -5.37 0.01 -6.64
CA GLU A 17 -5.60 0.36 -5.24
C GLU A 17 -4.35 0.97 -4.57
N LYS A 18 -3.17 0.41 -4.83
CA LYS A 18 -1.90 0.97 -4.31
C LYS A 18 -1.66 2.38 -4.85
N PHE A 19 -1.92 2.59 -6.14
CA PHE A 19 -1.82 3.90 -6.77
C PHE A 19 -2.80 4.89 -6.15
N SER A 20 -4.06 4.50 -5.98
CA SER A 20 -5.11 5.30 -5.35
C SER A 20 -4.73 5.68 -3.91
N CYS A 21 -4.23 4.73 -3.10
CA CYS A 21 -3.77 5.02 -1.75
C CYS A 21 -2.65 6.08 -1.73
N ASN A 22 -1.67 5.97 -2.63
CA ASN A 22 -0.58 6.95 -2.72
C ASN A 22 -1.09 8.33 -3.12
N LEU A 23 -1.95 8.40 -4.14
CA LEU A 23 -2.55 9.65 -4.62
C LEU A 23 -3.35 10.34 -3.50
N ILE A 24 -4.24 9.60 -2.84
CA ILE A 24 -5.07 10.16 -1.76
C ILE A 24 -4.18 10.63 -0.61
N ASN A 25 -3.11 9.90 -0.28
CA ASN A 25 -2.19 10.31 0.77
C ASN A 25 -1.49 11.64 0.44
N SER A 26 -1.09 11.85 -0.81
CA SER A 26 -0.60 13.17 -1.26
C SER A 26 -1.67 14.26 -1.12
N CYS A 27 -2.92 13.99 -1.50
CA CYS A 27 -4.02 14.95 -1.32
C CYS A 27 -4.25 15.30 0.17
N ILE A 28 -4.15 14.34 1.10
CA ILE A 28 -4.28 14.59 2.55
C ILE A 28 -3.17 15.51 3.07
N GLN A 29 -1.96 15.36 2.54
CA GLN A 29 -0.79 16.15 2.95
C GLN A 29 -0.88 17.61 2.46
N GLU A 30 -1.52 17.83 1.32
CA GLU A 30 -1.64 19.15 0.68
C GLU A 30 -2.99 19.85 0.95
N ALA A 31 -3.95 19.16 1.59
CA ALA A 31 -5.26 19.72 1.91
C ALA A 31 -5.18 20.81 3.00
N ALA A 32 -5.46 22.06 2.62
CA ALA A 32 -5.50 23.20 3.54
C ALA A 32 -6.81 23.27 4.36
N ASP A 33 -7.92 22.77 3.81
CA ASP A 33 -9.21 22.70 4.51
C ASP A 33 -9.33 21.42 5.34
N ASN A 34 -9.69 21.56 6.61
CA ASN A 34 -9.76 20.44 7.55
C ASN A 34 -10.91 19.45 7.26
N ASN A 35 -12.01 19.91 6.67
CA ASN A 35 -13.12 19.02 6.33
C ASN A 35 -12.76 18.21 5.10
N LEU A 36 -12.22 18.86 4.06
CA LEU A 36 -11.71 18.18 2.88
C LEU A 36 -10.62 17.16 3.23
N ARG A 37 -9.71 17.53 4.14
CA ARG A 37 -8.70 16.61 4.66
C ARG A 37 -9.32 15.37 5.31
N ARG A 38 -10.37 15.55 6.12
CA ARG A 38 -11.10 14.45 6.76
C ARG A 38 -11.79 13.56 5.73
N ASP A 39 -12.38 14.14 4.69
CA ASP A 39 -13.01 13.38 3.62
C ASP A 39 -12.00 12.51 2.87
N TRP A 40 -10.83 13.06 2.54
CA TRP A 40 -9.74 12.28 1.96
C TRP A 40 -9.23 11.16 2.88
N GLN A 41 -9.16 11.40 4.19
CA GLN A 41 -8.80 10.36 5.17
C GLN A 41 -9.80 9.20 5.17
N ASN A 42 -11.10 9.50 5.07
CA ASN A 42 -12.14 8.47 4.96
C ASN A 42 -12.01 7.68 3.65
N CYS A 43 -11.76 8.37 2.52
CA CYS A 43 -11.49 7.72 1.24
C CYS A 43 -10.26 6.81 1.31
N LEU A 44 -9.18 7.26 1.95
CA LEU A 44 -7.96 6.46 2.12
C LEU A 44 -8.24 5.18 2.92
N GLN A 45 -9.02 5.25 4.00
CA GLN A 45 -9.37 4.06 4.78
C GLN A 45 -10.13 3.03 3.93
N ASN A 46 -11.08 3.49 3.10
CA ASN A 46 -11.82 2.61 2.20
C ASN A 46 -10.91 1.95 1.15
N SER A 47 -10.03 2.73 0.50
CA SER A 47 -9.07 2.20 -0.48
C SER A 47 -8.09 1.22 0.16
N GLN A 48 -7.59 1.50 1.37
CA GLN A 48 -6.73 0.57 2.10
C GLN A 48 -7.46 -0.73 2.43
N GLN A 49 -8.73 -0.67 2.81
CA GLN A 49 -9.54 -1.86 3.07
C GLN A 49 -9.75 -2.68 1.80
N MET A 50 -10.03 -2.04 0.67
CA MET A 50 -10.19 -2.71 -0.63
C MET A 50 -8.87 -3.34 -1.10
N GLN A 51 -7.76 -2.59 -1.00
CA GLN A 51 -6.41 -3.08 -1.26
C GLN A 51 -6.10 -4.35 -0.45
N LYS A 52 -6.46 -4.36 0.83
CA LYS A 52 -6.26 -5.50 1.73
C LYS A 52 -7.10 -6.72 1.32
N GLN A 53 -8.36 -6.52 0.94
CA GLN A 53 -9.21 -7.61 0.45
C GLN A 53 -8.64 -8.25 -0.82
N VAL A 54 -8.20 -7.44 -1.79
CA VAL A 54 -7.57 -7.95 -3.02
C VAL A 54 -6.28 -8.70 -2.68
N PHE A 55 -5.44 -8.14 -1.81
CA PHE A 55 -4.21 -8.79 -1.36
C PHE A 55 -4.49 -10.15 -0.72
N ASP A 56 -5.44 -10.23 0.20
CA ASP A 56 -5.78 -11.48 0.89
C ASP A 56 -6.34 -12.53 -0.07
N ALA A 57 -7.21 -12.12 -1.00
CA ALA A 57 -7.73 -13.00 -2.04
C ALA A 57 -6.62 -13.55 -2.95
N MET A 58 -5.68 -12.70 -3.37
CA MET A 58 -4.52 -13.13 -4.18
C MET A 58 -3.59 -14.05 -3.39
N ASN A 59 -3.34 -13.76 -2.11
CA ASN A 59 -2.49 -14.57 -1.25
C ASN A 59 -3.11 -15.96 -0.98
N GLN A 60 -4.42 -16.03 -0.72
CA GLN A 60 -5.15 -17.31 -0.55
C GLN A 60 -5.07 -18.19 -1.79
N LYS A 61 -5.06 -17.59 -2.99
CA LYS A 61 -4.93 -18.30 -4.27
C LYS A 61 -3.47 -18.59 -4.67
N GLY A 62 -2.50 -18.17 -3.87
CA GLY A 62 -1.07 -18.32 -4.16
C GLY A 62 -0.54 -17.41 -5.29
N TRP A 63 -1.30 -16.39 -5.67
CA TRP A 63 -0.97 -15.48 -6.77
C TRP A 63 -0.08 -14.32 -6.37
N TYR A 64 0.04 -14.07 -5.07
CA TYR A 64 0.87 -12.98 -4.55
C TYR A 64 1.55 -13.43 -3.27
N SER A 65 2.88 -13.48 -3.29
CA SER A 65 3.70 -13.76 -2.10
C SER A 65 4.61 -12.56 -1.85
N PRO A 66 4.41 -11.81 -0.75
CA PRO A 66 5.33 -10.75 -0.37
C PRO A 66 6.75 -11.31 -0.20
N ALA A 67 7.76 -10.54 -0.61
CA ALA A 67 9.12 -10.82 -0.21
C ALA A 67 9.19 -10.74 1.32
N LYS A 68 9.75 -11.77 1.96
CA LYS A 68 10.06 -11.71 3.39
C LYS A 68 11.18 -10.68 3.56
N ALA A 69 11.03 -9.77 4.52
CA ALA A 69 12.11 -8.89 4.90
C ALA A 69 13.29 -9.72 5.42
N ASP A 70 14.50 -9.40 4.97
CA ASP A 70 15.71 -10.00 5.49
C ASP A 70 16.01 -9.42 6.89
N MET A 71 16.16 -10.28 7.89
CA MET A 71 16.46 -9.88 9.26
C MET A 71 17.78 -9.09 9.36
N GLN A 72 18.76 -9.36 8.49
CA GLN A 72 19.99 -8.58 8.43
C GLN A 72 19.73 -7.15 7.94
N GLN A 73 18.87 -6.98 6.93
CA GLN A 73 18.49 -5.66 6.43
C GLN A 73 17.69 -4.87 7.48
N MET A 74 16.80 -5.54 8.23
CA MET A 74 16.06 -4.92 9.34
C MET A 74 16.99 -4.40 10.44
N SER A 75 17.94 -5.23 10.89
CA SER A 75 18.90 -4.86 11.94
C SER A 75 19.82 -3.72 11.50
N GLN A 76 20.25 -3.70 10.23
CA GLN A 76 21.00 -2.58 9.67
C GLN A 76 20.19 -1.28 9.64
N ALA A 77 18.95 -1.32 9.15
CA ALA A 77 18.08 -0.14 9.10
C ALA A 77 17.79 0.44 10.50
N GLN A 78 17.58 -0.44 11.49
CA GLN A 78 17.34 -0.03 12.87
C GLN A 78 18.57 0.66 13.49
N ASN A 79 19.77 0.16 13.21
CA ASN A 79 21.03 0.77 13.66
C ASN A 79 21.26 2.15 13.03
N GLN A 80 21.01 2.30 11.72
CA GLN A 80 21.13 3.58 11.03
C GLN A 80 20.16 4.63 11.59
N PHE A 81 18.90 4.25 11.84
CA PHE A 81 17.92 5.19 12.39
C PHE A 81 18.26 5.61 13.82
N SER A 82 18.78 4.69 14.64
CA SER A 82 19.23 4.97 16.00
C SER A 82 20.42 5.94 16.02
N GLN A 83 21.37 5.79 15.09
CA GLN A 83 22.49 6.73 14.95
C GLN A 83 22.04 8.12 14.53
N ASN A 84 21.07 8.23 13.62
CA ASN A 84 20.54 9.51 13.16
C ASN A 84 19.71 10.27 14.21
N GLN A 85 19.14 9.59 15.21
CA GLN A 85 18.45 10.26 16.33
C GLN A 85 19.39 10.79 17.43
N MET A 86 20.65 10.35 17.44
CA MET A 86 21.65 10.76 18.44
C MET A 86 22.51 11.96 17.98
N GLN A 87 22.29 12.47 16.76
CA GLN A 87 22.87 13.72 16.26
C GLN A 87 21.87 14.86 16.37
#